data_AF-A0AAW6KLY6-F1
#
_entry.id   AF-A0AAW6KLY6-F1
#
_cell.length_a   1.000
_cell.length_b   1.000
_cell.length_c   1.000
_cell.angle_alpha   90.00
_cell.angle_beta   90.00
_cell.angle_gamma   90.00
#
_symmetry.space_group_name_H-M   'P 1'
#
loop_
_entity.id
_entity.type
_entity.pdbx_description
1 polymer ?
#
loop_
_entity_poly.entity_id
_entity_poly.type
_entity_poly.pdbx_seq_one_letter_code
_entity_poly.pdbx_strand_id
1 'polypeptide(L)' 'DYTQYTAVMCSETCSYYFHHYQNRQIQKVCILQEDLDSNEIKVFPPKQEETFHSLQS' A
#
# COMPACT_ATOMS: atom_id res chain seq x y z
N ASP A 1 -6.35 18.81 -12.41
CA ASP A 1 -5.11 18.56 -11.67
C ASP A 1 -5.49 18.18 -10.25
N TYR A 2 -5.08 17.00 -9.79
CA TYR A 2 -5.37 16.52 -8.43
C TYR A 2 -4.33 15.48 -7.97
N THR A 3 -4.14 15.36 -6.66
CA THR A 3 -3.25 14.35 -6.06
C THR A 3 -3.84 12.96 -6.22
N GLN A 4 -3.23 12.13 -7.08
CA GLN A 4 -3.70 10.76 -7.34
C GLN A 4 -3.39 9.82 -6.18
N TYR A 5 -2.20 9.94 -5.59
CA TYR A 5 -1.77 9.16 -4.43
C TYR A 5 -0.71 9.89 -3.62
N THR A 6 -0.55 9.47 -2.36
CA THR A 6 0.49 9.96 -1.45
C THR A 6 1.18 8.76 -0.81
N ALA A 7 2.51 8.79 -0.74
CA ALA A 7 3.31 7.68 -0.22
C ALA A 7 4.41 8.12 0.73
N VAL A 8 4.82 7.21 1.61
CA VAL A 8 5.91 7.35 2.57
C VAL A 8 6.71 6.05 2.59
N MET A 9 8.03 6.15 2.71
CA MET A 9 8.92 5.00 2.83
C MET A 9 9.72 5.08 4.13
N CYS A 10 9.97 3.93 4.74
CA CYS A 10 10.87 3.78 5.88
C CYS A 10 12.03 2.89 5.49
N SER A 11 13.25 3.44 5.52
CA SER A 11 14.50 2.76 5.17
C SER A 11 14.82 1.60 6.10
N GLU A 12 14.61 1.81 7.40
CA GLU A 12 15.00 0.88 8.46
C GLU A 12 14.15 -0.40 8.42
N THR A 13 12.91 -0.29 7.95
CA THR A 13 11.95 -1.41 7.88
C THR A 13 11.65 -1.86 6.45
N CYS A 14 12.29 -1.23 5.45
CA CYS A 14 12.04 -1.43 4.02
C CYS A 14 10.55 -1.48 3.67
N SER A 15 9.76 -0.61 4.31
CA SER A 15 8.31 -0.57 4.19
C SER A 15 7.88 0.60 3.32
N TYR A 16 6.99 0.33 2.36
CA TYR A 16 6.34 1.29 1.49
C TYR A 16 4.88 1.45 1.92
N TYR A 17 4.50 2.66 2.32
CA TYR A 17 3.15 3.01 2.73
C TYR A 17 2.53 3.96 1.71
N PHE A 18 1.26 3.77 1.38
CA PHE A 18 0.56 4.66 0.46
C PHE A 18 -0.94 4.69 0.71
N HIS A 19 -1.58 5.76 0.27
CA HIS A 19 -3.02 5.83 0.05
C HIS A 19 -3.28 6.56 -1.28
N HIS A 20 -4.44 6.37 -1.88
CA HIS A 20 -4.80 7.03 -3.13
C HIS A 20 -6.14 7.74 -3.03
N TYR A 21 -6.47 8.54 -4.05
CA TYR A 21 -7.61 9.45 -4.01
C TYR A 21 -8.93 8.78 -3.62
N GLN A 22 -9.17 7.56 -4.09
CA GLN A 22 -10.38 6.77 -3.86
C GLN A 22 -10.38 5.96 -2.55
N ASN A 23 -9.25 5.90 -1.83
CA ASN A 23 -9.16 5.12 -0.59
C ASN A 23 -8.17 5.75 0.40
N ARG A 24 -8.69 6.26 1.51
CA ARG A 24 -7.90 6.91 2.57
C ARG A 24 -7.20 5.91 3.49
N GLN A 25 -7.56 4.64 3.45
CA GLN A 25 -6.86 3.62 4.23
C GLN A 25 -5.41 3.51 3.77
N ILE A 26 -4.48 3.65 4.72
CA ILE A 26 -3.06 3.43 4.47
C ILE A 26 -2.85 1.95 4.15
N GLN A 27 -2.32 1.70 2.94
CA GLN A 27 -1.87 0.40 2.46
C GLN A 27 -0.35 0.30 2.67
N LYS A 28 0.15 -0.92 2.91
CA LYS A 28 1.56 -1.19 3.22
C LYS A 28 2.07 -2.39 2.43
N VAL A 29 3.27 -2.27 1.89
CA VAL A 29 4.08 -3.40 1.39
C VAL A 29 5.43 -3.38 2.10
N CYS A 30 5.93 -4.54 2.53
CA CYS A 30 7.26 -4.69 3.12
C CYS A 30 8.13 -5.54 2.21
N ILE A 31 9.23 -4.97 1.72
CA ILE A 31 10.13 -5.66 0.77
C ILE A 31 10.71 -6.94 1.39
N LEU A 32 11.06 -6.89 2.68
CA LEU A 32 11.68 -8.01 3.39
C LEU A 32 10.71 -9.16 3.72
N GLN A 33 9.42 -9.02 3.36
CA GLN A 33 8.43 -10.11 3.47
C GLN A 33 8.27 -10.89 2.17
N GLU A 34 9.06 -10.57 1.14
CA GLU A 34 9.02 -11.20 -0.18
C GLU A 34 10.32 -11.93 -0.50
N ASP A 35 10.27 -12.81 -1.50
CA ASP A 35 11.46 -13.47 -2.04
C ASP A 35 12.26 -12.49 -2.91
N LEU A 36 13.42 -12.08 -2.41
CA LEU A 36 14.30 -11.11 -3.07
C LEU A 36 15.09 -11.73 -4.24
N ASP A 37 15.21 -13.06 -4.28
CA ASP A 37 15.92 -13.81 -5.32
C ASP A 37 14.97 -14.33 -6.41
N SER A 38 13.68 -13.97 -6.32
CA SER A 38 12.68 -14.31 -7.33
C SER A 38 13.08 -13.74 -8.70
N ASN A 39 12.97 -14.58 -9.74
CA ASN A 39 13.16 -14.17 -11.13
C ASN A 39 11.91 -13.53 -11.75
N GLU A 40 10.81 -13.43 -11.00
CA GLU A 40 9.53 -12.89 -11.45
C GLU A 40 9.12 -11.67 -10.63
N ILE A 41 8.52 -10.67 -11.31
CA ILE A 41 8.00 -9.46 -10.68
C ILE A 41 6.68 -9.78 -9.97
N LYS A 42 6.60 -9.50 -8.67
CA LYS A 42 5.35 -9.55 -7.91
C LYS A 42 4.70 -8.17 -7.84
N VAL A 43 3.41 -8.09 -8.17
CA VAL A 43 2.63 -6.85 -8.17
C VAL A 43 1.56 -6.90 -7.08
N PHE A 44 1.40 -5.82 -6.33
CA PHE A 44 0.36 -5.65 -5.31
C PHE A 44 -0.66 -4.61 -5.79
N PRO A 45 -1.80 -5.03 -6.35
CA PRO A 45 -2.82 -4.09 -6.81
C PRO A 45 -3.47 -3.40 -5.60
N PRO A 46 -3.66 -2.06 -5.64
CA PRO A 46 -4.25 -1.34 -4.53
C PRO A 46 -5.76 -1.57 -4.45
N LYS A 47 -6.33 -1.46 -3.24
CA LYS A 47 -7.78 -1.50 -3.03
C LYS A 47 -8.46 -0.28 -3.66
N GLN A 48 -9.15 -0.49 -4.78
CA GLN A 48 -9.73 0.57 -5.61
C GLN A 48 -10.86 1.37 -4.93
N GLU A 49 -11.57 0.76 -3.98
CA GLU A 49 -12.69 1.37 -3.27
C GLU A 49 -12.27 1.80 -1.86
N GLU A 50 -12.96 2.82 -1.33
CA GLU A 50 -12.75 3.33 0.02
C GLU A 50 -12.98 2.22 1.05
N THR A 51 -12.00 1.98 1.92
CA THR A 51 -12.16 0.99 2.98
C THR A 51 -12.89 1.60 4.18
N PHE A 52 -14.13 1.19 4.41
CA PHE A 52 -14.91 1.58 5.58
C PHE A 52 -14.77 0.55 6.71
N HIS A 53 -14.49 1.04 7.91
CA HIS A 53 -14.65 0.25 9.13
C HIS A 53 -16.05 0.49 9.69
N SER A 54 -16.93 -0.53 9.63
CA SER A 54 -18.26 -0.46 10.25
C SER A 54 -18.14 -0.53 11.77
N LEU A 55 -18.86 0.34 12.46
CA LEU A 55 -18.93 0.39 13.92
C LEU A 55 -20.18 -0.30 14.48
N GLN A 56 -21.00 -0.91 13.62
CA GLN A 56 -22.19 -1.65 14.06
C GLN A 56 -21.80 -3.09 14.43
N SER A 57 -22.08 -3.46 15.68
CA SER A 57 -21.91 -4.80 16.27
C SER A 57 -23.05 -5.75 15.94
#